data_AF-X1K4K2-F1
#
_entry.id   AF-X1K4K2-F1
#
_cell.length_a   1.000
_cell.length_b   1.000
_cell.length_c   1.000
_cell.angle_alpha   90.00
_cell.angle_beta   90.00
_cell.angle_gamma   90.00
#
_symmetry.space_group_name_H-M   'P 1'
#
loop_
_entity.id
_entity.type
_entity.pdbx_description
1 polymer ?
#
loop_
_entity_poly.entity_id
_entity_poly.type
_entity_poly.pdbx_seq_one_letter_code
_entity_poly.pdbx_strand_id
1 'polypeptide(L)'
;MENITHKFLVLSGKGGVGKSCVAVNLAVWLSMQGKSVGLLDIDIHGPSIPKLLSLENRGVQAKGDKIKPILYSDTLKIMSIGFLLQDESSAVIWRGP
;
A
#
# COMPACT_ATOMS: atom_id res chain seq x y z
N MET A 1 -11.09 8.53 7.94
CA MET A 1 -10.14 9.67 7.87
C MET A 1 -10.10 10.49 9.15
N GLU A 2 -11.21 10.58 9.90
CA GLU A 2 -11.30 11.33 11.16
C GLU A 2 -10.40 10.78 12.27
N ASN A 3 -10.22 9.46 12.34
CA ASN A 3 -9.41 8.80 13.38
C ASN A 3 -7.91 8.63 13.04
N ILE A 4 -7.38 9.41 12.09
CA ILE A 4 -5.96 9.36 11.71
C ILE A 4 -5.29 10.67 12.13
N THR A 5 -4.38 10.59 13.11
CA THR A 5 -3.69 11.75 13.70
C THR A 5 -2.76 12.46 12.73
N HIS A 6 -1.96 11.69 11.97
CA HIS A 6 -0.97 12.23 11.04
C HIS A 6 -1.13 11.59 9.65
N LYS A 7 -1.03 12.41 8.61
CA LYS A 7 -1.21 12.01 7.21
C LYS A 7 0.00 12.50 6.42
N PHE A 8 0.76 11.55 5.90
CA PHE A 8 1.92 11.84 5.05
C PHE A 8 1.56 11.47 3.62
N LEU A 9 1.80 12.40 2.69
CA LEU A 9 1.62 12.18 1.27
C LEU A 9 2.99 12.16 0.60
N VAL A 10 3.35 11.03 -0.01
CA VAL A 10 4.62 10.86 -0.71
C VAL A 10 4.35 10.91 -2.21
N LEU A 11 4.82 11.97 -2.87
CA LEU A 11 4.58 12.24 -4.30
C LEU A 11 5.89 12.29 -5.08
N SER A 12 5.83 12.05 -6.39
CA SER A 12 6.94 12.22 -7.32
C SER A 12 6.46 12.71 -8.68
N GLY A 13 7.18 13.64 -9.30
CA GLY A 13 6.86 14.13 -10.64
C GLY A 13 7.33 13.24 -11.79
N LYS A 14 8.08 12.16 -11.51
CA LYS A 14 8.62 11.22 -12.50
C LYS A 14 8.61 9.79 -11.93
N GLY A 15 8.46 8.80 -12.81
CA GLY A 15 8.65 7.38 -12.46
C GLY A 15 10.11 7.07 -12.15
N GLY A 16 10.36 6.04 -11.34
CA GLY A 16 11.71 5.53 -11.07
C GLY A 16 12.54 6.31 -10.02
N VAL A 17 12.03 7.40 -9.45
CA VAL A 17 12.77 8.21 -8.45
C VAL A 17 12.80 7.61 -7.04
N GLY A 18 12.20 6.44 -6.83
CA GLY A 18 12.19 5.76 -5.52
C GLY A 18 11.07 6.19 -4.56
N LYS A 19 10.01 6.86 -5.04
CA LYS A 19 8.83 7.26 -4.23
C LYS A 19 8.34 6.16 -3.29
N SER A 20 8.09 4.96 -3.83
CA SER A 20 7.56 3.84 -3.05
C SER A 20 8.57 3.31 -2.04
N CYS A 21 9.87 3.36 -2.36
CA CYS A 21 10.93 2.99 -1.43
C CYS A 21 10.94 3.93 -0.22
N VAL A 22 10.82 5.24 -0.44
CA VAL A 22 10.72 6.24 0.65
C VAL A 22 9.46 6.00 1.49
N ALA A 23 8.30 5.80 0.85
CA ALA A 23 7.05 5.57 1.55
C ALA A 23 7.08 4.29 2.43
N VAL A 24 7.61 3.19 1.88
CA VAL A 24 7.77 1.93 2.60
C VAL A 24 8.70 2.08 3.79
N ASN A 25 9.90 2.64 3.59
CA ASN A 25 10.87 2.79 4.68
C ASN A 25 10.37 3.72 5.79
N LEU A 26 9.67 4.80 5.43
CA LEU A 26 9.05 5.69 6.42
C LEU A 26 8.00 4.94 7.25
N ALA A 27 7.13 4.15 6.62
CA ALA A 27 6.09 3.39 7.31
C ALA A 27 6.69 2.29 8.22
N VAL A 28 7.69 1.56 7.73
CA VAL A 28 8.40 0.53 8.51
C VAL A 28 9.13 1.17 9.69
N TRP A 29 9.84 2.28 9.48
CA TRP A 29 10.53 2.97 10.56
C TRP A 29 9.55 3.45 11.64
N LEU A 30 8.44 4.10 11.28
CA LEU A 30 7.40 4.52 12.24
C LEU A 30 6.82 3.34 13.01
N SER A 31 6.60 2.21 12.34
CA SER A 31 6.14 0.96 12.94
C SER A 31 7.14 0.41 13.96
N MET A 32 8.44 0.42 13.63
CA MET A 32 9.53 0.06 14.55
C MET A 32 9.63 0.99 15.77
N GLN A 33 9.17 2.24 15.65
CA GLN A 33 9.03 3.16 16.79
C GLN A 33 7.75 2.89 17.62
N GLY A 34 7.05 1.78 17.39
CA GLY A 34 5.84 1.38 18.11
C GLY A 34 4.59 2.18 17.73
N LYS A 35 4.61 2.95 16.62
CA LYS A 35 3.44 3.70 16.18
C LYS A 35 2.47 2.81 15.42
N SER A 36 1.17 3.07 15.55
CA SER A 36 0.14 2.46 14.71
C SER A 36 0.15 3.13 13.33
N VAL A 37 0.53 2.38 12.29
CA VAL A 37 0.80 2.90 10.95
C VAL A 37 -0.07 2.18 9.91
N GLY A 38 -0.61 2.97 8.99
CA GLY A 38 -1.19 2.48 7.75
C GLY A 38 -0.38 2.97 6.54
N LEU A 39 -0.02 2.06 5.65
CA LEU A 39 0.55 2.37 4.34
C LEU A 39 -0.48 2.07 3.25
N LEU A 40 -0.90 3.11 2.53
CA LEU A 40 -1.85 3.01 1.43
C LEU A 40 -1.15 3.37 0.12
N ASP A 41 -1.21 2.46 -0.84
CA ASP A 41 -0.69 2.63 -2.19
C ASP A 41 -1.84 2.66 -3.20
N ILE A 42 -1.92 3.79 -3.90
CA ILE A 42 -2.92 4.05 -4.94
C ILE A 42 -2.29 4.11 -6.34
N ASP A 43 -1.00 3.77 -6.45
CA ASP A 43 -0.27 3.83 -7.71
C ASP A 43 -0.51 2.54 -8.53
N ILE A 44 -1.08 2.70 -9.73
CA ILE A 44 -1.35 1.59 -10.67
C ILE A 44 -0.11 1.30 -11.53
N HIS A 45 0.82 2.26 -11.65
CA HIS A 45 2.00 2.12 -12.50
C HIS A 45 3.11 1.37 -11.76
N GLY A 46 2.85 0.07 -11.54
CA GLY A 46 3.81 -0.94 -11.08
C GLY A 46 3.55 -1.43 -9.64
N PRO A 47 3.60 -2.75 -9.39
CA PRO A 47 3.43 -3.33 -8.06
C PRO A 47 4.69 -3.09 -7.21
N SER A 48 4.90 -1.85 -6.79
CA SER A 48 6.11 -1.47 -6.07
C SER A 48 6.07 -1.93 -4.63
N ILE A 49 4.97 -1.71 -3.90
CA ILE A 49 4.91 -2.00 -2.46
C ILE A 49 4.78 -3.50 -2.15
N PRO A 50 3.88 -4.28 -2.81
CA PRO A 50 3.83 -5.73 -2.60
C PRO A 50 5.20 -6.39 -2.82
N LYS A 51 5.90 -5.99 -3.88
CA LYS A 51 7.24 -6.49 -4.23
C LYS A 51 8.33 -6.07 -3.25
N LEU A 52 8.40 -4.78 -2.91
CA LEU A 52 9.38 -4.23 -1.96
C LEU A 52 9.30 -4.90 -0.59
N LEU A 53 8.12 -5.41 -0.22
CA LEU A 53 7.88 -6.05 1.07
C LEU A 53 7.76 -7.57 1.00
N SER A 54 8.01 -8.17 -0.18
CA SER A 54 7.88 -9.61 -0.40
C SER A 54 6.48 -10.17 -0.06
N LEU A 55 5.44 -9.39 -0.37
CA LEU A 55 4.03 -9.68 -0.15
C LEU A 55 3.28 -9.99 -1.46
N GLU A 56 3.97 -10.22 -2.58
CA GLU A 56 3.36 -10.43 -3.91
C GLU A 56 2.34 -11.60 -3.91
N ASN A 57 2.57 -12.64 -3.10
CA ASN A 57 1.68 -13.80 -2.99
C ASN A 57 0.55 -13.62 -1.95
N ARG A 58 0.37 -12.42 -1.40
CA ARG A 58 -0.67 -12.13 -0.40
C ARG A 58 -1.87 -11.49 -1.11
N GLY A 59 -3.00 -12.18 -1.06
CA GLY A 59 -4.29 -11.59 -1.44
C GLY A 59 -4.93 -10.83 -0.28
N VAL A 60 -5.64 -9.75 -0.60
CA VAL A 60 -6.52 -9.09 0.37
C VAL A 60 -7.83 -9.87 0.52
N GLN A 61 -8.34 -9.95 1.74
CA GLN A 61 -9.64 -10.56 2.01
C GLN A 61 -10.72 -9.47 2.03
N ALA A 62 -11.77 -9.66 1.25
CA ALA A 62 -12.98 -8.85 1.35
C ALA A 62 -13.94 -9.48 2.38
N LYS A 63 -14.56 -8.65 3.21
CA LYS A 63 -15.64 -9.05 4.12
C LYS A 63 -16.79 -8.05 3.97
N GLY A 64 -17.82 -8.42 3.23
CA GLY A 64 -18.87 -7.50 2.78
C GLY A 64 -18.25 -6.36 1.97
N ASP A 65 -18.63 -5.12 2.27
CA ASP A 65 -18.15 -3.92 1.56
C ASP A 65 -16.80 -3.40 2.07
N LYS A 66 -16.07 -4.20 2.86
CA LYS A 66 -14.79 -3.81 3.46
C LYS A 66 -13.67 -4.71 3.00
N ILE A 67 -12.55 -4.09 2.61
CA ILE A 67 -11.30 -4.79 2.33
C ILE A 67 -10.45 -4.78 3.60
N LYS A 68 -10.00 -5.96 4.02
CA LYS A 68 -9.08 -6.10 5.15
C LYS A 68 -7.64 -5.90 4.65
N PRO A 69 -6.90 -4.90 5.17
CA PRO A 69 -5.51 -4.69 4.79
C PRO A 69 -4.62 -5.85 5.27
N ILE A 70 -3.48 -6.03 4.62
CA ILE A 70 -2.48 -7.02 5.00
C ILE A 70 -1.69 -6.50 6.21
N LEU A 71 -1.49 -7.36 7.20
CA LEU A 71 -0.60 -7.09 8.33
C LEU A 71 0.84 -7.40 7.91
N TYR A 72 1.71 -6.39 7.98
CA TYR A 72 3.15 -6.58 7.80
C TYR A 72 3.86 -6.78 9.15
N SER A 73 3.40 -6.07 10.18
CA SER A 73 3.78 -6.27 11.58
C SER A 73 2.56 -6.03 12.48
N ASP A 74 2.72 -6.17 13.80
CA ASP A 74 1.66 -5.92 14.78
C ASP A 74 1.09 -4.48 14.69
N THR A 75 1.91 -3.54 14.21
CA THR A 75 1.60 -2.11 14.15
C THR A 75 1.56 -1.53 12.75
N LEU A 76 1.94 -2.28 11.70
CA LEU A 76 1.90 -1.83 10.30
C LEU A 76 0.89 -2.63 9.47
N LYS A 77 -0.12 -1.91 8.97
CA LYS A 77 -1.12 -2.40 8.01
C LYS A 77 -0.87 -1.81 6.64
N ILE A 78 -1.00 -2.63 5.60
CA ILE A 78 -0.66 -2.26 4.23
C ILE A 78 -1.83 -2.57 3.31
N MET A 79 -2.15 -1.62 2.45
CA MET A 79 -3.11 -1.78 1.38
C MET A 79 -2.51 -1.21 0.09
N SER A 80 -2.55 -1.97 -0.99
CA SER A 80 -2.12 -1.56 -2.33
C SER A 80 -3.13 -2.08 -3.33
N ILE A 81 -3.37 -1.30 -4.39
CA ILE A 81 -4.15 -1.76 -5.56
C ILE A 81 -3.51 -3.01 -6.16
N GLY A 82 -2.18 -3.15 -6.07
CA GLY A 82 -1.46 -4.33 -6.55
C GLY A 82 -1.93 -5.65 -5.93
N PHE A 83 -2.49 -5.65 -4.71
CA PHE A 83 -3.05 -6.87 -4.10
C PHE A 83 -4.40 -7.32 -4.68
N LEU A 84 -5.05 -6.45 -5.47
CA LEU A 84 -6.32 -6.74 -6.14
C LEU A 84 -6.13 -7.28 -7.56
N LEU A 85 -4.90 -7.24 -8.08
CA LEU A 85 -4.56 -7.72 -9.41
C LEU A 85 -4.18 -9.20 -9.34
N GLN A 86 -4.69 -10.00 -10.28
CA GLN A 86 -4.30 -11.40 -10.40
C GLN A 86 -2.92 -11.57 -11.02
N ASP A 87 -2.51 -10.62 -11.88
CA ASP A 87 -1.23 -10.61 -12.59
C ASP A 87 -0.77 -9.16 -12.80
N GLU A 88 0.55 -8.90 -12.79
CA GLU A 88 1.12 -7.55 -13.02
C GLU A 88 0.73 -6.95 -14.39
N SER A 89 0.44 -7.79 -15.38
CA SER A 89 -0.02 -7.42 -16.72
C SER A 89 -1.54 -7.28 -16.84
N SER A 90 -2.30 -7.52 -15.77
CA SER A 90 -3.76 -7.42 -15.78
C SER A 90 -4.20 -6.00 -16.08
N ALA A 91 -4.89 -5.81 -17.20
CA ALA A 91 -5.48 -4.52 -17.54
C ALA A 91 -6.63 -4.21 -16.57
N VAL A 92 -6.48 -3.12 -15.81
CA VAL A 92 -7.53 -2.64 -14.90
C VAL A 92 -8.38 -1.63 -15.63
N ILE A 93 -9.65 -1.96 -15.86
CA ILE A 93 -10.64 -0.98 -16.34
C ILE A 93 -11.06 -0.14 -15.14
N TRP A 94 -10.47 1.06 -15.02
CA TRP A 94 -10.92 2.03 -14.03
C TRP A 94 -12.21 2.70 -14.52
N ARG A 95 -13.34 2.34 -13.92
CA ARG A 95 -14.60 3.07 -14.13
C ARG A 95 -14.72 4.12 -13.03
N GLY A 96 -14.57 5.39 -13.41
CA GLY A 96 -14.97 6.50 -12.54
C GLY A 96 -16.51 6.59 -12.47
N PRO A 97 -17.05 7.39 -11.53
CA PRO A 97 -18.42 7.89 -11.67
C PRO A 97 -18.58 8.71 -12.96
#